data_AF-A0A6G1XBI4-F1
#
_entry.id   AF-A0A6G1XBI4-F1
#
_cell.length_a   1.000
_cell.length_b   1.000
_cell.length_c   1.000
_cell.angle_alpha   90.00
_cell.angle_beta   90.00
_cell.angle_gamma   90.00
#
_symmetry.space_group_name_H-M   'P 1'
#
loop_
_entity.id
_entity.type
_entity.pdbx_description
1 polymer ?
#
loop_
_entity_poly.entity_id
_entity_poly.type
_entity_poly.pdbx_seq_one_letter_code
_entity_poly.pdbx_strand_id
1 'polypeptide(L)'
;MKLKLDSFVLQKEIKNRALDLINSESDTVAINLLKEITSVGELRKIRIFTECQKKNIANNFTILAIFISSTALVLPSIERIFPFGYIVISMALSIGLIFTVFKEILPFINKTDEYNTKIDYLLWLIDEEIERRYTYLK
;
A
#
# COMPACT_ATOMS: atom_id res chain seq x y z
N MET A 1 7.64 -21.62 9.66
CA MET A 1 6.50 -22.41 9.16
C MET A 1 6.02 -21.77 7.85
N LYS A 2 6.32 -22.37 6.69
CA LYS A 2 5.84 -21.87 5.38
C LYS A 2 4.39 -22.36 5.22
N LEU A 3 3.43 -21.46 5.39
CA LEU A 3 2.05 -21.72 4.99
C LEU A 3 2.04 -21.89 3.46
N LYS A 4 2.05 -23.14 2.98
CA LYS A 4 1.73 -23.47 1.60
C LYS A 4 0.23 -23.21 1.42
N LEU A 5 -0.09 -22.03 0.90
CA LEU A 5 -1.43 -21.65 0.42
C LEU A 5 -1.87 -22.45 -0.83
N ASP A 6 -1.22 -23.58 -1.14
CA ASP A 6 -1.50 -24.40 -2.32
C ASP A 6 -2.94 -24.97 -2.32
N SER A 7 -3.62 -24.98 -1.17
CA SER A 7 -5.02 -25.43 -1.03
C SER A 7 -6.03 -24.31 -0.81
N PHE A 8 -5.62 -23.04 -0.73
CA PHE A 8 -6.57 -21.94 -0.83
C PHE A 8 -6.87 -21.78 -2.32
N VAL A 9 -7.88 -22.52 -2.80
CA VAL A 9 -8.51 -22.34 -4.11
C VAL A 9 -9.24 -20.98 -4.09
N LEU A 10 -8.48 -19.89 -3.96
CA LEU A 10 -8.90 -18.59 -4.40
C LEU A 10 -9.04 -18.75 -5.91
N GLN A 11 -10.30 -18.93 -6.34
CA GLN A 11 -10.70 -19.04 -7.73
C GLN A 11 -9.85 -18.06 -8.54
N LYS A 12 -8.95 -18.55 -9.40
CA LYS A 12 -8.07 -17.69 -10.22
C LYS A 12 -8.87 -16.56 -10.88
N GLU A 13 -10.10 -16.87 -11.22
CA GLU A 13 -11.10 -15.95 -11.75
C GLU A 13 -11.43 -14.78 -10.80
N ILE A 14 -11.63 -15.00 -9.50
CA ILE A 14 -11.86 -13.92 -8.51
C ILE A 14 -10.64 -13.03 -8.40
N LYS A 15 -9.45 -13.63 -8.33
CA LYS A 15 -8.21 -12.87 -8.29
C LYS A 15 -8.04 -12.04 -9.57
N ASN A 16 -8.28 -12.63 -10.74
CA ASN A 16 -8.17 -11.92 -12.01
C ASN A 16 -9.19 -10.78 -12.10
N ARG A 17 -10.45 -11.02 -11.77
CA ARG A 17 -11.49 -9.98 -11.76
C ARG A 17 -11.19 -8.84 -10.77
N ALA A 18 -10.66 -9.16 -9.60
CA ALA A 18 -10.23 -8.14 -8.64
C ALA A 18 -9.02 -7.34 -9.15
N LEU A 19 -8.08 -7.98 -9.84
CA LEU A 19 -6.96 -7.29 -10.48
C LEU A 19 -7.42 -6.41 -11.65
N ASP A 20 -8.35 -6.90 -12.48
CA ASP A 20 -8.94 -6.12 -13.58
C ASP A 20 -9.67 -4.89 -13.03
N LEU A 21 -10.39 -5.04 -11.90
CA LEU A 21 -11.04 -3.94 -11.19
C LEU A 21 -10.02 -2.92 -10.65
N ILE A 22 -8.94 -3.39 -10.01
CA ILE A 22 -7.87 -2.52 -9.49
C ILE A 22 -7.14 -1.78 -10.61
N ASN A 23 -6.97 -2.42 -11.76
CA ASN A 23 -6.30 -1.86 -12.92
C ASN A 23 -7.22 -1.03 -13.81
N SER A 24 -8.52 -0.95 -13.51
CA SER A 24 -9.44 -0.10 -14.27
C SER A 24 -8.99 1.36 -14.25
N GLU A 25 -8.97 1.98 -15.44
CA GLU A 25 -8.56 3.36 -15.62
C GLU A 25 -9.71 4.35 -15.40
N SER A 26 -10.96 3.88 -15.46
CA SER A 26 -12.15 4.70 -15.30
C SER A 26 -13.24 4.02 -14.49
N ASP A 27 -14.04 4.85 -13.83
CA ASP A 27 -15.21 4.43 -13.05
C ASP A 27 -16.22 3.66 -13.92
N THR A 28 -16.39 4.06 -15.17
CA THR A 28 -17.30 3.39 -16.11
C THR A 28 -16.87 1.95 -16.39
N VAL A 29 -15.57 1.70 -16.53
CA VAL A 29 -15.03 0.35 -16.72
C VAL A 29 -15.20 -0.46 -15.44
N ALA A 30 -14.89 0.12 -14.27
CA ALA A 30 -15.06 -0.55 -12.98
C ALA A 30 -16.53 -0.99 -12.75
N ILE A 31 -17.48 -0.09 -13.01
CA ILE A 31 -18.92 -0.37 -12.87
C ILE A 31 -19.37 -1.45 -13.85
N ASN A 32 -18.88 -1.45 -15.08
CA ASN A 32 -19.24 -2.49 -16.06
C ASN A 32 -18.73 -3.87 -15.62
N LEU A 33 -17.48 -3.96 -15.14
CA LEU A 33 -16.92 -5.20 -14.59
C LEU A 33 -17.71 -5.71 -13.37
N LEU A 34 -18.19 -4.81 -12.51
CA LEU A 34 -19.03 -5.16 -11.37
C LEU A 34 -20.41 -5.69 -11.78
N LYS A 35 -21.02 -5.12 -12.83
CA LYS A 35 -22.31 -5.57 -13.36
C LYS A 35 -22.24 -6.94 -14.03
N GLU A 36 -21.10 -7.31 -14.62
CA GLU A 36 -20.89 -8.63 -15.23
C GLU A 36 -20.88 -9.76 -14.18
N ILE A 37 -20.55 -9.46 -12.94
CA ILE A 37 -20.60 -10.42 -11.84
C ILE A 37 -22.07 -10.58 -11.43
N THR A 38 -22.66 -11.76 -11.60
CA THR A 38 -24.09 -11.98 -11.30
C THR A 38 -24.34 -12.39 -9.84
N SER A 39 -23.33 -12.95 -9.17
CA SER A 39 -23.46 -13.45 -7.79
C SER A 39 -23.01 -12.43 -6.74
N VAL A 40 -23.88 -12.13 -5.78
CA VAL A 40 -23.54 -11.32 -4.58
C VAL A 40 -22.41 -11.97 -3.76
N GLY A 41 -22.35 -13.30 -3.74
CA GLY A 41 -21.28 -14.03 -3.06
C GLY A 41 -19.91 -13.82 -3.71
N GLU A 42 -19.86 -13.67 -5.02
CA GLU A 42 -18.62 -13.36 -5.74
C GLU A 42 -18.17 -11.92 -5.51
N LEU A 43 -19.11 -10.97 -5.52
CA LEU A 43 -18.82 -9.56 -5.16
C LEU A 43 -18.21 -9.45 -3.77
N ARG A 44 -18.73 -10.17 -2.76
CA ARG A 44 -18.14 -10.20 -1.41
C ARG A 44 -16.72 -10.76 -1.37
N LYS A 45 -16.43 -11.80 -2.16
CA LYS A 45 -15.07 -12.36 -2.24
C LYS A 45 -14.10 -11.40 -2.93
N ILE A 46 -14.54 -10.73 -3.99
CA ILE A 46 -13.75 -9.69 -4.68
C ILE A 46 -13.48 -8.53 -3.72
N ARG A 47 -14.48 -8.06 -2.97
CA ARG A 47 -14.33 -7.05 -1.91
C ARG A 47 -13.20 -7.40 -0.94
N ILE A 48 -13.26 -8.60 -0.35
CA ILE A 48 -12.23 -9.07 0.61
C ILE A 48 -10.85 -9.12 -0.07
N PHE A 49 -10.77 -9.58 -1.32
CA PHE A 49 -9.51 -9.65 -2.03
C PHE A 49 -8.92 -8.26 -2.31
N THR A 50 -9.75 -7.30 -2.74
CA THR A 50 -9.37 -5.91 -2.99
C THR A 50 -8.91 -5.23 -1.70
N GLU A 51 -9.60 -5.48 -0.57
CA GLU A 51 -9.21 -4.98 0.75
C GLU A 51 -7.82 -5.49 1.17
N CYS A 52 -7.54 -6.78 0.91
CA CYS A 52 -6.22 -7.37 1.15
C CYS A 52 -5.10 -6.79 0.28
N GLN A 53 -5.39 -6.03 -0.78
CA GLN A 53 -4.36 -5.35 -1.58
C GLN A 53 -3.88 -4.03 -0.98
N LYS A 54 -4.54 -3.51 0.07
CA LYS A 54 -4.11 -2.27 0.74
C LYS A 54 -2.66 -2.38 1.22
N LYS A 55 -1.88 -1.34 0.95
CA LYS A 55 -0.48 -1.27 1.34
C LYS A 55 -0.34 -0.56 2.68
N ASN A 56 0.37 -1.17 3.62
CA ASN A 56 0.67 -0.56 4.90
C ASN A 56 1.97 0.27 4.82
N ILE A 57 1.86 1.57 5.07
CA ILE A 57 2.96 2.55 4.98
C ILE A 57 3.89 2.48 6.19
N ALA A 58 3.46 1.86 7.30
CA ALA A 58 4.21 1.82 8.56
C ALA A 58 5.64 1.25 8.43
N ASN A 59 5.88 0.33 7.49
CA ASN A 59 7.22 -0.26 7.29
C ASN A 59 8.30 0.76 6.88
N ASN A 60 7.94 1.82 6.15
CA ASN A 60 8.93 2.80 5.71
C ASN A 60 9.38 3.75 6.81
N PHE A 61 8.46 4.11 7.72
CA PHE A 61 8.80 4.88 8.91
C PHE A 61 9.73 4.09 9.85
N THR A 62 9.54 2.77 9.93
CA THR A 62 10.44 1.88 10.68
C THR A 62 11.86 1.89 10.10
N ILE A 63 12.03 1.87 8.78
CA ILE A 63 13.35 1.91 8.13
C ILE A 63 14.04 3.26 8.40
N LEU A 64 13.30 4.37 8.29
CA LEU A 64 13.83 5.70 8.60
C LEU A 64 14.24 5.81 10.08
N ALA A 65 13.42 5.28 10.99
CA ALA A 65 13.72 5.26 12.42
C ALA A 65 14.98 4.44 12.74
N ILE A 66 15.17 3.28 12.09
CA ILE A 66 16.39 2.47 12.22
C ILE A 66 17.61 3.26 11.72
N PHE A 67 17.50 3.97 10.60
CA PHE A 67 18.58 4.78 10.05
C PHE A 67 18.97 5.94 10.97
N ILE A 68 18.00 6.68 11.52
CA ILE A 68 18.25 7.76 12.47
C ILE A 68 18.91 7.19 13.74
N SER A 69 18.40 6.07 14.24
CA SER A 69 18.91 5.44 15.47
C SER A 69 20.34 4.93 15.30
N SER A 70 20.67 4.29 14.16
CA SER A 70 22.04 3.84 13.89
C SER A 70 23.00 5.01 13.71
N THR A 71 22.56 6.07 13.03
CA THR A 71 23.35 7.29 12.85
C THR A 71 23.65 7.98 14.18
N ALA A 72 22.67 8.05 15.08
CA ALA A 72 22.85 8.61 16.43
C ALA A 72 23.84 7.81 17.30
N LEU A 73 23.96 6.50 17.09
CA LEU A 73 24.93 5.65 17.80
C LEU A 73 26.36 5.78 17.24
N VAL A 74 26.50 6.03 15.93
CA VAL A 74 27.80 6.10 15.26
C VAL A 74 28.44 7.47 15.40
N LEU A 75 27.64 8.56 15.42
CA LEU A 75 28.16 9.93 15.50
C LEU A 75 29.12 10.19 16.68
N PRO A 76 28.81 9.78 17.94
CA PRO A 76 29.70 10.00 19.08
C PRO A 76 31.06 9.30 18.94
N SER A 77 31.09 8.17 18.21
CA SER A 77 32.34 7.44 17.95
C SER A 77 33.21 8.17 16.93
N ILE A 78 32.58 8.83 15.94
CA ILE A 78 33.26 9.66 14.94
C ILE A 78 33.82 10.94 15.59
N GLU A 79 33.06 11.56 16.49
CA GLU A 79 33.49 12.76 17.23
C GLU A 79 34.80 12.52 18.01
N ARG A 80 34.94 11.34 18.64
CA ARG A 80 36.16 10.96 19.37
C ARG A 80 37.39 10.79 18.48
N ILE A 81 37.22 10.37 17.23
CA ILE A 81 38.34 10.07 16.30
C ILE A 81 38.68 11.31 15.46
N PHE A 82 37.69 12.11 15.06
CA PHE A 82 37.85 13.30 14.22
C PHE A 82 37.01 14.48 14.76
N PRO A 83 37.51 15.21 15.78
CA PRO A 83 36.73 16.23 16.51
C PRO A 83 36.32 17.45 15.68
N PHE A 84 37.01 17.76 14.58
CA PHE A 84 36.60 18.81 13.63
C PHE A 84 35.86 18.26 12.39
N GLY A 85 36.02 16.97 12.09
CA GLY A 85 35.38 16.29 10.97
C GLY A 85 33.93 15.90 11.24
N TYR A 86 33.54 15.76 12.52
CA TYR A 86 32.19 15.36 12.90
C TYR A 86 31.13 16.35 12.40
N ILE A 87 31.41 17.67 12.39
CA ILE A 87 30.49 18.70 11.92
C ILE A 87 30.19 18.48 10.43
N VAL A 88 31.24 18.28 9.62
CA VAL A 88 31.10 18.05 8.17
C VAL A 88 30.33 16.75 7.89
N ILE A 89 30.63 15.69 8.63
CA ILE A 89 29.96 14.39 8.49
C ILE A 89 28.49 14.49 8.91
N SER A 90 28.18 15.18 10.02
CA SER A 90 26.81 15.38 10.49
C SER A 90 25.97 16.18 9.49
N MET A 91 26.57 17.19 8.87
CA MET A 91 25.92 18.03 7.87
C MET A 91 25.70 17.25 6.56
N ALA A 92 26.68 16.45 6.13
CA ALA A 92 26.55 15.56 4.97
C ALA A 92 25.47 14.49 5.16
N LEU A 93 25.41 13.85 6.34
CA LEU A 93 24.38 12.87 6.69
C LEU A 93 23.00 13.52 6.75
N SER A 94 22.87 14.70 7.34
CA SER A 94 21.60 15.44 7.42
C SER A 94 21.08 15.81 6.04
N ILE A 95 21.95 16.32 5.15
CA ILE A 95 21.58 16.64 3.76
C ILE A 95 21.19 15.38 3.00
N GLY A 96 21.93 14.28 3.15
CA GLY A 96 21.59 13.00 2.54
C GLY A 96 20.22 12.49 2.99
N LEU A 97 19.93 12.58 4.28
CA LEU A 97 18.66 12.16 4.87
C LEU A 97 17.49 13.01 4.35
N ILE A 98 17.66 14.33 4.28
CA ILE A 98 16.67 15.25 3.66
C ILE A 98 16.43 14.85 2.21
N PHE A 99 17.49 14.61 1.43
CA PHE A 99 17.36 14.23 0.03
C PHE A 99 16.61 12.92 -0.15
N THR A 100 16.94 11.88 0.61
CA THR A 100 16.25 10.58 0.58
C THR A 100 14.78 10.71 0.99
N VAL A 101 14.47 11.52 2.02
CA VAL A 101 13.10 11.73 2.48
C VAL A 101 12.25 12.42 1.40
N PHE A 102 12.73 13.52 0.82
CA PHE A 102 11.96 14.29 -0.16
C PHE A 102 11.92 13.64 -1.54
N LYS A 103 12.98 12.95 -1.97
CA LYS A 103 13.04 12.34 -3.31
C LYS A 103 12.39 10.97 -3.38
N GLU A 104 12.49 10.17 -2.32
CA GLU A 104 12.10 8.76 -2.36
C GLU A 104 10.91 8.47 -1.44
N ILE A 105 10.99 8.88 -0.17
CA ILE A 105 10.00 8.49 0.84
C ILE A 105 8.67 9.23 0.64
N LEU A 106 8.69 10.56 0.48
CA LEU A 106 7.48 11.38 0.27
C LEU A 106 6.71 10.98 -0.99
N PRO A 107 7.34 10.87 -2.17
CA PRO A 107 6.65 10.40 -3.37
C PRO A 107 6.12 8.97 -3.25
N PHE A 108 6.82 8.10 -2.52
CA PHE A 108 6.33 6.75 -2.24
C PHE A 108 5.09 6.76 -1.35
N ILE A 109 5.08 7.58 -0.28
CA ILE A 109 3.93 7.75 0.61
C ILE A 109 2.73 8.24 -0.20
N ASN A 110 2.91 9.33 -0.96
CA ASN A 110 1.83 9.89 -1.77
C ASN A 110 1.27 8.89 -2.78
N LYS A 111 2.12 8.14 -3.49
CA LYS A 111 1.67 7.07 -4.41
C LYS A 111 0.95 5.94 -3.70
N THR A 112 1.34 5.64 -2.46
CA THR A 112 0.71 4.58 -1.67
C THR A 112 -0.63 5.03 -1.11
N ASP A 113 -0.74 6.28 -0.67
CA ASP A 113 -2.00 6.90 -0.25
C ASP A 113 -2.98 7.02 -1.41
N GLU A 114 -2.51 7.45 -2.59
CA GLU A 114 -3.32 7.50 -3.81
C GLU A 114 -3.84 6.10 -4.20
N TYR A 115 -2.96 5.09 -4.15
CA TYR A 115 -3.34 3.70 -4.40
C TYR A 115 -4.35 3.17 -3.37
N ASN A 116 -4.14 3.44 -2.08
CA ASN A 116 -5.06 3.02 -1.02
C ASN A 116 -6.41 3.73 -1.13
N THR A 117 -6.43 5.02 -1.49
CA THR A 117 -7.65 5.80 -1.74
C THR A 117 -8.42 5.22 -2.93
N LYS A 118 -7.72 4.82 -4.00
CA LYS A 118 -8.33 4.11 -5.12
C LYS A 118 -8.98 2.79 -4.68
N ILE A 119 -8.28 2.01 -3.84
CA ILE A 119 -8.84 0.78 -3.28
C ILE A 119 -10.10 1.07 -2.44
N ASP A 120 -10.07 2.09 -1.59
CA ASP A 120 -11.23 2.49 -0.78
C ASP A 120 -12.44 2.85 -1.63
N TYR A 121 -12.22 3.59 -2.71
CA TYR A 121 -13.26 3.91 -3.67
C TYR A 121 -13.84 2.66 -4.36
N LEU A 122 -12.98 1.72 -4.79
CA LEU A 122 -13.44 0.47 -5.39
C LEU A 122 -14.23 -0.41 -4.41
N LEU A 123 -13.82 -0.43 -3.14
CA LEU A 123 -14.55 -1.14 -2.08
C LEU A 123 -15.94 -0.54 -1.88
N TRP A 124 -16.04 0.79 -1.86
CA TRP A 124 -17.30 1.50 -1.78
C TRP A 124 -18.23 1.19 -2.97
N LEU A 125 -17.70 1.17 -4.20
CA LEU A 125 -18.47 0.78 -5.40
C LEU A 125 -19.00 -0.66 -5.32
N ILE A 126 -18.20 -1.59 -4.79
CA ILE A 126 -18.64 -2.97 -4.59
C ILE A 126 -19.78 -3.03 -3.55
N ASP A 127 -19.66 -2.26 -2.46
CA ASP A 127 -20.66 -2.21 -1.39
C ASP A 127 -21.99 -1.62 -1.92
N GLU A 128 -21.96 -0.55 -2.71
CA GLU A 128 -23.15 -0.01 -3.37
C GLU A 128 -23.83 -1.04 -4.30
N GLU A 129 -23.05 -1.75 -5.11
CA GLU A 129 -23.60 -2.75 -6.04
C GLU A 129 -24.22 -3.95 -5.29
N ILE A 130 -23.64 -4.32 -4.14
CA ILE A 130 -24.22 -5.32 -3.25
C ILE A 130 -25.56 -4.82 -2.67
N GLU A 131 -25.59 -3.62 -2.09
CA GLU A 131 -26.81 -3.03 -1.50
C GLU A 131 -27.94 -2.85 -2.51
N ARG A 132 -27.59 -2.37 -3.71
CA ARG A 132 -28.53 -2.22 -4.82
C ARG A 132 -29.24 -3.54 -5.10
N ARG A 133 -28.51 -4.65 -5.20
CA ARG A 133 -29.07 -5.97 -5.49
C ARG A 133 -29.93 -6.51 -4.35
N TYR A 134 -29.56 -6.24 -3.10
CA TYR A 134 -30.41 -6.58 -1.95
C TYR A 134 -31.73 -5.79 -1.95
N THR A 135 -31.71 -4.55 -2.41
CA THR A 135 -32.90 -3.70 -2.50
C THR A 135 -33.89 -4.18 -3.56
N TYR A 136 -33.41 -4.75 -4.68
CA TYR A 136 -34.27 -5.34 -5.73
C TYR A 136 -34.79 -6.76 -5.42
N LEU A 137 -34.31 -7.39 -4.35
CA LEU A 137 -34.76 -8.73 -3.90
C LEU A 137 -35.83 -8.68 -2.81
N LYS A 138 -36.17 -7.49 -2.30
CA LYS A 138 -37.32 -7.23 -1.42
C LYS A 138 -38.51 -6.75 -2.24
#